data_AF-F2F6J4-F1
#
_entry.id   AF-F2F6J4-F1
#
_cell.length_a   1.000
_cell.length_b   1.000
_cell.length_c   1.000
_cell.angle_alpha   90.00
_cell.angle_beta   90.00
_cell.angle_gamma   90.00
#
_symmetry.space_group_name_H-M   'P 1'
#
loop_
_entity.id
_entity.type
_entity.pdbx_description
1 polymer ?
#
loop_
_entity_poly.entity_id
_entity_poly.type
_entity_poly.pdbx_seq_one_letter_code
_entity_poly.pdbx_strand_id
1 'polypeptide(L)' 'MQCGAKCFLVEIEHNGEKKQVQVKAKSSVRARKTVRIQFEEAVNILSVKEEK' A
#
# COMPACT_ATOMS: atom_id res chain seq x y z
N MET A 1 17.45 -0.79 -17.30
CA MET A 1 17.11 -0.54 -15.88
C MET A 1 15.98 0.48 -15.83
N GLN A 2 14.73 0.06 -15.59
CA GLN A 2 13.59 0.99 -15.49
C GLN A 2 13.32 1.33 -14.03
N CYS A 3 13.87 2.46 -13.58
CA CYS A 3 13.46 3.15 -12.36
C CYS A 3 12.13 3.87 -12.64
N GLY A 4 11.03 3.31 -12.14
CA GLY A 4 9.68 3.86 -12.30
C GLY A 4 8.83 3.53 -11.07
N ALA A 5 9.40 3.73 -9.89
CA ALA A 5 8.64 3.61 -8.64
C ALA A 5 7.81 4.88 -8.46
N LYS A 6 6.50 4.70 -8.32
CA LYS A 6 5.54 5.74 -7.98
C LYS A 6 5.19 5.64 -6.50
N CYS A 7 4.76 6.74 -5.90
CA CYS A 7 4.23 6.75 -4.55
C CYS A 7 2.73 6.39 -4.59
N PHE A 8 2.33 5.47 -3.71
CA PHE A 8 0.94 5.11 -3.51
C PHE A 8 0.56 5.37 -2.06
N LEU A 9 -0.55 6.05 -1.85
CA LEU A 9 -1.20 6.17 -0.55
C LEU A 9 -2.19 5.00 -0.39
N VAL A 10 -1.93 4.14 0.58
CA VAL A 10 -2.76 2.96 0.87
C VAL A 10 -3.43 3.15 2.21
N GLU A 11 -4.76 3.12 2.19
CA GLU A 11 -5.57 3.16 3.40
C GLU A 11 -5.85 1.73 3.85
N ILE A 12 -5.46 1.42 5.07
CA ILE A 12 -5.59 0.11 5.69
C ILE A 12 -6.34 0.19 7.00
N GLU A 13 -6.94 -0.93 7.38
CA GLU A 13 -7.43 -1.20 8.72
C GLU A 13 -6.61 -2.33 9.31
N HIS A 14 -5.93 -2.06 10.41
CA HIS A 14 -5.08 -3.02 11.13
C HIS A 14 -5.42 -2.94 12.61
N ASN A 15 -5.77 -4.07 13.22
CA ASN A 15 -6.23 -4.15 14.62
C ASN A 15 -7.42 -3.22 14.94
N GLY A 16 -8.33 -3.02 13.97
CA GLY A 16 -9.49 -2.15 14.12
C GLY A 16 -9.18 -0.64 14.01
N GLU A 17 -7.93 -0.27 13.78
CA GLU A 17 -7.53 1.12 13.54
C GLU A 17 -7.31 1.37 12.05
N LYS A 18 -7.87 2.48 11.55
CA LYS A 18 -7.62 2.95 10.19
C LYS A 18 -6.32 3.75 10.14
N LYS A 19 -5.42 3.36 9.24
CA LYS A 19 -4.11 4.00 9.04
C LYS A 19 -3.89 4.22 7.55
N GLN A 20 -3.20 5.31 7.21
CA GLN A 20 -2.74 5.57 5.86
C GLN A 20 -1.24 5.34 5.79
N VAL A 21 -0.81 4.56 4.79
CA VAL A 21 0.57 4.15 4.59
C VAL A 21 0.98 4.56 3.19
N GLN A 22 2.05 5.34 3.09
CA GLN A 22 2.71 5.58 1.82
C GLN A 22 3.65 4.43 1.48
N VAL A 23 3.48 3.87 0.28
CA VAL A 23 4.35 2.80 -0.25
C VAL A 23 4.83 3.17 -1.64
N LYS A 24 6.14 3.01 -1.86
CA LYS A 24 6.74 3.14 -3.19
C LYS A 24 6.57 1.82 -3.94
N ALA A 25 5.85 1.86 -5.06
CA ALA A 25 5.58 0.68 -5.88
C ALA A 25 5.55 1.04 -7.37
N LYS A 26 5.71 0.03 -8.23
CA LYS A 26 5.59 0.23 -9.70
C LYS A 26 4.14 0.22 -10.17
N SER A 27 3.23 -0.31 -9.36
CA SER A 27 1.80 -0.45 -9.67
C SER A 27 1.01 -0.58 -8.37
N SER A 28 -0.29 -0.30 -8.44
CA SER A 28 -1.23 -0.47 -7.31
C SER A 28 -1.25 -1.92 -6.79
N VAL A 29 -1.11 -2.90 -7.67
CA VAL A 29 -1.00 -4.33 -7.30
C VAL A 29 0.25 -4.59 -6.45
N ARG A 30 1.40 -4.04 -6.85
CA ARG A 30 2.61 -4.12 -6.03
C ARG A 30 2.46 -3.37 -4.71
N ALA A 31 1.81 -2.20 -4.70
CA ALA A 31 1.55 -1.44 -3.47
C ALA A 31 0.76 -2.27 -2.45
N ARG A 32 -0.33 -2.94 -2.89
CA ARG A 32 -1.11 -3.86 -2.04
C ARG A 32 -0.27 -4.99 -1.49
N LYS A 33 0.54 -5.61 -2.34
CA LYS A 33 1.40 -6.74 -1.94
C LYS A 33 2.45 -6.30 -0.92
N THR A 34 3.09 -5.15 -1.12
CA THR A 34 4.03 -4.57 -0.16
C THR A 34 3.38 -4.32 1.18
N VAL A 35 2.18 -3.74 1.20
CA VAL A 35 1.42 -3.48 2.43
C VAL A 35 1.04 -4.77 3.14
N ARG A 36 0.58 -5.81 2.42
CA ARG A 36 0.32 -7.13 3.03
C ARG A 36 1.57 -7.79 3.62
N ILE A 37 2.73 -7.63 2.99
CA ILE A 37 3.99 -8.15 3.53
C ILE A 37 4.40 -7.36 4.79
N GLN A 38 4.17 -6.04 4.80
CA GLN A 38 4.58 -5.16 5.89
C GLN A 38 3.69 -5.26 7.14
N PHE A 39 2.39 -5.47 6.97
CA PHE A 39 1.39 -5.50 8.07
C PHE A 39 0.81 -6.89 8.31
N GLU A 40 1.46 -7.93 7.75
CA GLU A 40 1.01 -9.33 7.75
C GLU A 40 -0.34 -9.55 7.04
N GLU A 41 -0.72 -10.80 6.79
CA GLU A 41 -1.93 -11.12 6.02
C GLU A 41 -3.25 -10.66 6.68
N ALA A 42 -3.20 -10.28 7.96
CA ALA A 42 -4.36 -9.82 8.73
C ALA A 42 -4.78 -8.36 8.42
N VAL A 43 -4.06 -7.63 7.57
CA VAL A 43 -4.40 -6.24 7.21
C VAL A 43 -5.54 -6.17 6.18
N ASN A 44 -6.57 -5.39 6.49
CA ASN A 44 -7.64 -5.11 5.54
C ASN A 44 -7.30 -3.85 4.73
N ILE A 45 -7.20 -3.96 3.40
CA ILE A 45 -6.86 -2.83 2.54
C ILE A 45 -8.17 -2.17 2.06
N LEU A 46 -8.42 -0.95 2.50
CA LEU A 46 -9.62 -0.18 2.18
C LEU A 46 -9.49 0.55 0.84
N SER A 47 -8.36 1.22 0.61
CA SER A 47 -8.15 2.01 -0.62
C SER A 47 -6.68 2.06 -1.03
N VAL A 48 -6.44 2.21 -2.32
CA VAL A 48 -5.09 2.40 -2.88
C VAL A 48 -5.19 3.51 -3.92
N LYS A 49 -4.51 4.62 -3.66
CA LYS A 49 -4.46 5.78 -4.56
C LYS A 49 -3.02 6.02 -4.98
N GLU A 50 -2.82 6.31 -6.25
CA GLU A 50 -1.54 6.85 -6.72
C GLU A 50 -1.43 8.29 -6.23
N GLU A 51 -0.34 8.62 -5.56
CA GLU A 51 -0.02 9.99 -5.19
C GLU A 51 0.50 10.65 -6.48
N LYS A 52 -0.32 11.53 -7.06
CA LYS A 52 -0.04 12.24 -8.31
C LYS A 52 0.86 13.45 -8.10
#